data_AF-A0A3A8NRU9-F1
#
_entry.id   AF-A0A3A8NRU9-F1
#
_cell.length_a   1.000
_cell.length_b   1.000
_cell.length_c   1.000
_cell.angle_alpha   90.00
_cell.angle_beta   90.00
_cell.angle_gamma   90.00
#
_symmetry.space_group_name_H-M   'P 1'
#
loop_
_entity.id
_entity.type
_entity.pdbx_description
1 polymer ?
#
loop_
_entity_poly.entity_id
_entity_poly.type
_entity_poly.pdbx_seq_one_letter_code
_entity_poly.pdbx_strand_id
1 'polypeptide(L)'
;MKYQCEACERLVPVEAFRVEDGVLSVTCRACGARTLAAPSAAASASQDMPREGGGGRGGSEGVAMAVPAPESFASPPPVPSRVSTTALRVVRSDAPSAAASALDGDPFQAPPGHCPKCVAPMREDEGACAQCGLVYANFLPDEHLPSGVLATEWRALLQTWDDDEAHDRLLTLAVGRGELAMAGRLYRLRLARTPGDAKALRGRDEVVRRVTSVVPLTSDGPSPELARKVKNTVMGAVLVVALVLVLVLFQMLRGSF
;
A
#
# COMPACT_ATOMS: atom_id res chain seq x y z
N MET A 1 21.10 -6.14 0.21
CA MET A 1 20.03 -5.39 0.90
C MET A 1 19.87 -4.03 0.24
N LYS A 2 18.67 -3.43 0.27
CA LYS A 2 18.39 -2.09 -0.27
C LYS A 2 18.00 -1.16 0.87
N TYR A 3 18.34 0.12 0.79
CA TYR A 3 17.91 1.15 1.73
C TYR A 3 17.35 2.36 0.97
N GLN A 4 16.44 3.10 1.59
CA GLN A 4 15.93 4.35 1.03
C GLN A 4 16.85 5.49 1.50
N CYS A 5 17.48 6.19 0.55
CA CYS A 5 18.34 7.32 0.88
C CYS A 5 17.48 8.55 1.23
N GLU A 6 17.65 9.11 2.43
CA GLU A 6 16.89 10.29 2.89
C GLU A 6 17.16 11.56 2.06
N ALA A 7 18.30 11.64 1.38
CA ALA A 7 18.66 12.84 0.60
C ALA A 7 18.03 12.88 -0.80
N CYS A 8 17.84 11.72 -1.45
CA CYS A 8 17.30 11.65 -2.82
C CYS A 8 16.04 10.78 -2.94
N GLU A 9 15.55 10.25 -1.81
CA GLU A 9 14.35 9.43 -1.66
C GLU A 9 14.32 8.15 -2.52
N ARG A 10 15.47 7.74 -3.09
CA ARG A 10 15.61 6.54 -3.92
C ARG A 10 15.99 5.31 -3.12
N LEU A 11 15.41 4.16 -3.50
CA LEU A 11 15.83 2.83 -3.04
C LEU A 11 17.12 2.42 -3.75
N VAL A 12 18.22 2.35 -3.01
CA VAL A 12 19.55 2.04 -3.53
C VAL A 12 20.10 0.74 -2.90
N PRO A 13 20.83 -0.10 -3.65
CA PRO A 13 21.52 -1.25 -3.08
C PRO A 13 22.68 -0.78 -2.18
N VAL A 14 22.89 -1.46 -1.06
CA VAL A 14 24.03 -1.22 -0.17
C VAL A 14 25.25 -1.92 -0.75
N GLU A 15 26.16 -1.17 -1.38
CA GLU A 15 27.42 -1.69 -1.94
C GLU A 15 28.63 -1.42 -1.04
N ALA A 16 28.67 -0.25 -0.37
CA ALA A 16 29.72 0.13 0.56
C ALA A 16 29.11 0.62 1.87
N PHE A 17 29.48 -0.05 2.97
CA PHE A 17 29.15 0.36 4.33
C PHE A 17 30.42 0.36 5.18
N ARG A 18 30.47 1.26 6.16
CA ARG A 18 31.52 1.28 7.17
C ARG A 18 30.89 1.46 8.54
N VAL A 19 31.37 0.69 9.52
CA VAL A 19 31.00 0.85 10.92
C VAL A 19 32.13 1.57 11.63
N GLU A 20 31.86 2.76 12.16
CA GLU A 20 32.80 3.56 12.99
C GLU A 20 32.10 3.84 14.32
N ASP A 21 32.77 3.57 15.44
CA ASP A 21 32.24 3.81 16.81
C ASP A 21 30.85 3.19 17.06
N GLY A 22 30.60 2.02 16.47
CA GLY A 22 29.31 1.32 16.57
C GLY A 22 28.18 1.94 15.74
N VAL A 23 28.44 2.99 14.96
CA VAL A 23 27.49 3.61 14.04
C VAL A 23 27.70 3.08 12.63
N LEU A 24 26.63 2.58 12.00
CA LEU A 24 26.66 2.13 10.60
C LEU A 24 26.54 3.35 9.68
N SER A 25 27.55 3.59 8.86
CA SER A 25 27.54 4.61 7.81
C SER A 25 27.39 3.97 6.42
N VAL A 26 26.44 4.46 5.63
CA VAL A 26 26.19 4.01 4.25
C VAL A 26 26.21 5.21 3.31
N THR A 27 26.97 5.13 2.22
CA THR A 27 27.06 6.21 1.22
C THR A 27 26.17 5.89 0.03
N CYS A 28 25.28 6.81 -0.33
CA CYS A 28 24.38 6.65 -1.46
C CYS A 28 25.14 6.77 -2.77
N ARG A 29 25.11 5.72 -3.60
CA ARG A 29 25.75 5.75 -4.93
C ARG A 29 25.11 6.75 -5.88
N ALA A 30 23.81 7.06 -5.71
CA ALA A 30 23.09 7.94 -6.62
C ALA A 30 23.38 9.42 -6.38
N CYS A 31 23.57 9.85 -5.12
CA CYS A 31 23.74 11.27 -4.77
C CYS A 31 24.97 11.58 -3.90
N GLY A 32 25.70 10.57 -3.44
CA GLY A 32 26.86 10.73 -2.55
C GLY A 32 26.54 11.03 -1.08
N ALA A 33 25.25 11.18 -0.72
CA ALA A 33 24.88 11.46 0.67
C ALA A 33 25.21 10.29 1.61
N ARG A 34 25.67 10.61 2.82
CA ARG A 34 25.97 9.62 3.87
C ARG A 34 24.80 9.52 4.84
N THR A 35 24.30 8.31 5.05
CA THR A 35 23.27 7.99 6.05
C THR A 35 23.94 7.30 7.23
N LEU A 36 23.62 7.73 8.45
CA LEU A 36 24.15 7.18 9.70
C LEU A 36 23.01 6.48 10.45
N ALA A 37 23.20 5.21 10.79
CA ALA A 37 22.28 4.44 11.62
C ALA A 37 22.97 4.05 12.93
N ALA A 38 22.55 4.65 14.04
CA ALA A 38 22.96 4.23 15.37
C ALA A 38 22.18 2.98 15.78
N PRO A 39 22.79 2.02 16.50
CA PRO A 39 22.07 0.90 17.09
C PRO A 39 21.00 1.47 18.02
N SER A 40 19.75 1.14 17.74
CA SER A 40 18.62 1.57 18.57
C SER A 40 18.78 0.94 19.96
N ALA A 41 19.21 1.72 20.94
CA ALA A 41 19.33 1.31 22.34
C ALA A 41 17.97 1.02 23.01
N ALA A 42 16.88 0.97 22.24
CA ALA A 42 15.50 1.00 22.74
C ALA A 42 14.88 -0.37 23.04
N ALA A 43 15.64 -1.46 23.16
CA ALA A 43 15.07 -2.80 23.38
C ALA A 43 15.44 -3.46 24.73
N SER A 44 15.97 -2.74 25.72
CA SER A 44 16.27 -3.32 27.04
C SER A 44 15.64 -2.60 28.24
N ALA A 45 14.73 -1.65 28.03
CA ALA A 45 13.91 -1.08 29.10
C ALA A 45 12.49 -1.69 29.05
N SER A 46 12.39 -2.98 29.30
CA SER A 46 11.11 -3.64 29.59
C SER A 46 10.62 -3.11 30.93
N GLN A 47 9.47 -2.45 30.86
CA GLN A 47 8.75 -1.81 31.95
C GLN A 47 8.37 -2.83 33.03
N ASP A 48 9.02 -2.72 34.18
CA ASP A 48 8.46 -3.15 35.46
C ASP A 48 7.36 -2.15 35.83
N MET A 49 6.12 -2.45 35.48
CA MET A 49 4.94 -1.69 35.92
C MET A 49 4.32 -2.42 37.13
N PRO A 50 4.25 -1.77 38.32
CA PRO A 50 3.61 -2.35 39.47
C PRO A 50 2.09 -2.38 39.26
N ARG A 51 1.53 -3.58 39.28
CA ARG A 51 0.08 -3.84 39.30
C ARG A 51 -0.42 -3.60 40.71
N GLU A 52 -1.06 -2.46 40.96
CA GLU A 52 -1.82 -2.22 42.20
C GLU A 52 -2.95 -3.25 42.32
N GLY A 53 -2.88 -4.03 43.40
CA GLY A 53 -3.79 -5.11 43.72
C GLY A 53 -5.00 -4.65 44.53
N GLY A 54 -6.11 -5.36 44.32
CA GLY A 54 -7.22 -5.44 45.26
C GLY A 54 -7.40 -6.88 45.74
N GLY A 55 -7.13 -7.10 47.03
CA GLY A 55 -7.81 -8.09 47.89
C GLY A 55 -7.46 -9.57 47.73
N GLY A 56 -6.51 -10.06 48.53
CA GLY A 56 -6.27 -11.50 48.68
C GLY A 56 -5.47 -11.82 49.95
N ARG A 57 -6.18 -12.30 50.97
CA ARG A 57 -5.77 -12.62 52.33
C ARG A 57 -4.87 -13.88 52.38
N GLY A 58 -3.83 -13.89 53.21
CA GLY A 58 -3.14 -15.11 53.65
C GLY A 58 -1.63 -14.96 53.79
N GLY A 59 -1.11 -15.15 55.01
CA GLY A 59 0.27 -14.87 55.37
C GLY A 59 1.26 -16.01 55.08
N SER A 60 2.55 -15.68 55.18
CA SER A 60 3.57 -16.41 55.94
C SER A 60 4.94 -15.77 55.72
N GLU A 61 5.84 -16.09 56.64
CA GLU A 61 7.08 -15.44 57.01
C GLU A 61 8.19 -15.46 55.95
N GLY A 62 9.07 -14.46 56.03
CA GLY A 62 10.51 -14.77 56.05
C GLY A 62 11.39 -14.19 54.93
N VAL A 63 12.47 -13.59 55.40
CA VAL A 63 13.79 -13.39 54.77
C VAL A 63 14.00 -12.06 54.03
N ALA A 64 14.69 -11.17 54.74
CA ALA A 64 15.30 -9.94 54.23
C ALA A 64 16.58 -10.25 53.43
N MET A 65 16.76 -9.58 52.28
CA MET A 65 18.08 -9.38 51.67
C MET A 65 18.24 -7.92 51.25
N ALA A 66 19.41 -7.39 51.58
CA ALA A 66 19.82 -6.00 51.44
C ALA A 66 20.11 -5.64 49.97
N VAL A 67 19.66 -4.45 49.56
CA VAL A 67 19.92 -3.83 48.26
C VAL A 67 21.07 -2.81 48.42
N PRO A 68 22.15 -2.89 47.63
CA PRO A 68 23.18 -1.85 47.63
C PRO A 68 22.81 -0.67 46.72
N ALA A 69 23.25 0.52 47.12
CA ALA A 69 22.96 1.81 46.52
C ALA A 69 23.61 1.98 45.12
N PRO A 70 22.98 2.72 44.18
CA PRO A 70 23.59 3.05 42.90
C PRO A 70 24.53 4.26 43.01
N GLU A 71 25.72 4.09 42.44
CA GLU A 71 26.74 5.13 42.28
C GLU A 71 26.36 6.16 41.20
N SER A 72 26.72 7.40 41.50
CA SER A 72 26.54 8.60 40.69
C SER A 72 27.45 8.58 39.46
N PHE A 73 26.86 8.60 38.26
CA PHE A 73 27.59 8.78 37.00
C PHE A 73 27.45 10.20 36.47
N ALA A 74 28.60 10.77 36.14
CA ALA A 74 28.83 12.14 35.68
C ALA A 74 28.10 12.48 34.37
N SER A 75 27.65 13.73 34.27
CA SER A 75 26.98 14.30 33.11
C SER A 75 27.89 14.36 31.86
N PRO A 76 27.39 13.96 30.67
CA PRO A 76 28.08 14.18 29.40
C PRO A 76 27.96 15.65 28.92
N PRO A 77 28.91 16.12 28.08
CA PRO A 77 28.92 17.49 27.56
C PRO A 77 27.81 17.75 26.52
N PRO A 78 27.37 19.01 26.35
CA PRO A 78 26.29 19.36 25.44
C PRO A 78 26.73 19.26 23.97
N VAL A 79 26.02 18.44 23.18
CA VAL A 79 26.17 18.34 21.73
C VAL A 79 25.24 19.35 21.05
N PRO A 80 25.69 20.15 20.06
CA PRO A 80 24.87 21.18 19.44
C PRO A 80 23.75 20.58 18.57
N SER A 81 22.50 20.76 19.01
CA SER A 81 21.28 20.47 18.25
C SER A 81 21.17 21.36 17.02
N ARG A 82 21.56 20.86 15.84
CA ARG A 82 21.16 21.48 14.57
C ARG A 82 19.76 21.01 14.19
N VAL A 83 18.78 21.80 14.64
CA VAL A 83 17.40 21.75 14.14
C VAL A 83 17.43 22.16 12.67
N SER A 84 17.21 21.21 11.77
CA SER A 84 16.91 21.53 10.36
C SER A 84 15.42 21.86 10.25
N THR A 85 15.10 23.14 10.32
CA THR A 85 13.78 23.67 9.97
C THR A 85 13.64 23.67 8.45
N THR A 86 12.87 22.71 7.92
CA THR A 86 12.43 22.72 6.53
C THR A 86 11.48 23.91 6.33
N ALA A 87 11.97 24.96 5.68
CA ALA A 87 11.18 26.14 5.36
C ALA A 87 10.03 25.77 4.42
N LEU A 88 8.79 26.01 4.87
CA LEU A 88 7.58 25.97 4.05
C LEU A 88 7.77 26.92 2.84
N ARG A 89 7.86 26.36 1.63
CA ARG A 89 7.78 27.17 0.41
C ARG A 89 6.33 27.55 0.17
N VAL A 90 6.02 28.83 0.35
CA VAL A 90 4.78 29.45 -0.11
C VAL A 90 4.82 29.52 -1.63
N VAL A 91 4.00 28.71 -2.29
CA VAL A 91 3.79 28.77 -3.74
C VAL A 91 2.89 29.98 -4.03
N ARG A 92 3.40 30.95 -4.79
CA ARG A 92 2.63 32.12 -5.26
C ARG A 92 1.58 31.66 -6.28
N SER A 93 0.33 32.04 -6.05
CA SER A 93 -0.85 31.69 -6.86
C SER A 93 -1.09 32.59 -8.08
N ASP A 94 -0.11 33.41 -8.51
CA ASP A 94 -0.33 34.41 -9.57
C ASP A 94 0.13 33.92 -10.95
N ALA A 95 -0.16 32.66 -11.30
CA ALA A 95 -0.01 32.17 -12.65
C ALA A 95 -1.29 32.48 -13.45
N PRO A 96 -1.23 33.23 -14.57
CA PRO A 96 -2.41 33.60 -15.33
C PRO A 96 -3.17 32.37 -15.81
N SER A 97 -4.47 32.39 -15.57
CA SER A 97 -5.46 31.35 -15.87
C SER A 97 -5.51 31.05 -17.37
N ALA A 98 -4.69 30.10 -17.82
CA ALA A 98 -4.82 29.41 -19.11
C ALA A 98 -5.86 28.26 -19.03
N ALA A 99 -6.75 28.27 -18.02
CA ALA A 99 -7.58 27.13 -17.62
C ALA A 99 -8.86 26.94 -18.45
N ALA A 100 -9.27 27.91 -19.29
CA ALA A 100 -10.57 27.85 -19.95
C ALA A 100 -10.59 27.04 -21.26
N SER A 101 -9.45 26.86 -21.94
CA SER A 101 -9.42 26.22 -23.28
C SER A 101 -9.07 24.73 -23.29
N ALA A 102 -8.82 24.12 -22.12
CA ALA A 102 -8.42 22.70 -22.01
C ALA A 102 -9.61 21.71 -21.90
N LEU A 103 -10.85 22.19 -21.98
CA LEU A 103 -12.05 21.35 -21.79
C LEU A 103 -12.54 20.63 -23.06
N ASP A 104 -12.01 20.95 -24.25
CA ASP A 104 -12.46 20.37 -25.53
C ASP A 104 -11.82 19.02 -25.91
N GLY A 105 -11.05 18.41 -25.00
CA GLY A 105 -10.43 17.09 -25.25
C GLY A 105 -11.35 15.91 -24.94
N ASP A 106 -11.15 14.79 -25.63
CA ASP A 106 -11.77 13.50 -25.30
C ASP A 106 -11.61 13.20 -23.79
N PRO A 107 -12.69 13.04 -23.01
CA PRO A 107 -12.63 12.90 -21.56
C PRO A 107 -11.84 11.67 -21.09
N PHE A 108 -11.61 10.69 -21.96
CA PHE A 108 -10.93 9.42 -21.66
C PHE A 108 -9.41 9.47 -21.88
N GLN A 109 -8.92 10.48 -22.61
CA GLN A 109 -7.49 10.68 -22.88
C GLN A 109 -6.82 11.49 -21.77
N ALA A 110 -5.54 11.25 -21.51
CA ALA A 110 -4.79 12.08 -20.59
C ALA A 110 -4.46 13.43 -21.26
N PRO A 111 -4.50 14.55 -20.52
CA PRO A 111 -4.00 15.81 -21.05
C PRO A 111 -2.50 15.70 -21.38
N PRO A 112 -1.99 16.50 -22.33
CA PRO A 112 -0.56 16.51 -22.65
C PRO A 112 0.29 16.77 -21.40
N GLY A 113 1.49 16.19 -21.37
CA GLY A 113 2.36 16.25 -20.20
C GLY A 113 1.94 15.37 -19.02
N HIS A 114 0.94 14.50 -19.17
CA HIS A 114 0.54 13.52 -18.15
C HIS A 114 0.64 12.08 -18.66
N CYS A 115 1.01 11.16 -17.76
CA CYS A 115 1.13 9.75 -18.07
C CYS A 115 -0.22 9.18 -18.53
N PRO A 116 -0.28 8.47 -19.67
CA PRO A 116 -1.56 8.04 -20.22
C PRO A 116 -2.20 6.89 -19.42
N LYS A 117 -1.45 6.16 -18.59
CA LYS A 117 -1.98 5.11 -17.69
C LYS A 117 -2.47 5.65 -16.35
N CYS A 118 -1.61 6.35 -15.60
CA CYS A 118 -1.91 6.76 -14.22
C CYS A 118 -2.26 8.25 -14.04
N VAL A 119 -2.11 9.06 -15.09
CA VAL A 119 -2.35 10.51 -15.09
C VAL A 119 -1.41 11.29 -14.14
N ALA A 120 -0.24 10.75 -13.80
CA ALA A 120 0.79 11.51 -13.11
C ALA A 120 1.49 12.49 -14.08
N PRO A 121 1.94 13.67 -13.62
CA PRO A 121 2.76 14.57 -14.44
C PRO A 121 3.98 13.85 -15.00
N MET A 122 4.27 14.07 -16.28
CA MET A 122 5.42 13.49 -16.98
C MET A 122 6.67 14.34 -16.78
N ARG A 123 7.83 13.68 -16.83
CA ARG A 123 9.13 14.31 -16.97
C ARG A 123 9.59 14.05 -18.39
N GLU A 124 9.94 15.11 -19.12
CA GLU A 124 10.16 15.04 -20.58
C GLU A 124 11.32 14.11 -20.98
N ASP A 125 12.31 13.93 -20.09
CA ASP A 125 13.51 13.14 -20.36
C ASP A 125 13.41 11.65 -19.95
N GLU A 126 12.29 11.23 -19.36
CA GLU A 126 12.13 9.86 -18.86
C GLU A 126 11.35 8.99 -19.85
N GLY A 127 11.95 7.91 -20.37
CA GLY A 127 11.27 6.94 -21.23
C GLY A 127 10.20 6.08 -20.53
N ALA A 128 10.00 6.28 -19.21
CA ALA A 128 9.01 5.59 -18.41
C ALA A 128 8.45 6.49 -17.30
N CYS A 129 7.22 6.22 -16.88
CA CYS A 129 6.56 6.95 -15.82
C CYS A 129 7.12 6.58 -14.43
N ALA A 130 7.64 7.56 -13.69
CA ALA A 130 8.15 7.37 -12.34
C ALA A 130 7.10 6.88 -11.31
N GLN A 131 5.80 7.13 -11.54
CA GLN A 131 4.74 6.76 -10.60
C GLN A 131 4.20 5.35 -10.81
N CYS A 132 3.97 4.93 -12.06
CA CYS A 132 3.36 3.62 -12.35
C CYS A 132 4.28 2.64 -13.10
N GLY A 133 5.51 3.05 -13.42
CA GLY A 133 6.49 2.23 -14.15
C GLY A 133 6.14 1.97 -15.62
N LEU A 134 5.12 2.63 -16.18
CA LEU A 134 4.76 2.47 -17.59
C LEU A 134 5.90 2.96 -18.48
N VAL A 135 6.44 2.10 -19.33
CA VAL A 135 7.34 2.47 -20.43
C VAL A 135 6.50 3.06 -21.57
N TYR A 136 6.72 4.33 -21.94
CA TYR A 136 5.84 5.05 -22.85
C TYR A 136 5.79 4.45 -24.26
N ALA A 137 6.91 3.88 -24.72
CA ALA A 137 7.01 3.21 -26.03
C ALA A 137 6.10 1.96 -26.15
N ASN A 138 5.70 1.35 -25.01
CA ASN A 138 4.88 0.14 -24.98
C ASN A 138 3.42 0.42 -24.65
N PHE A 139 3.01 1.69 -24.63
CA PHE A 139 1.64 2.05 -24.27
C PHE A 139 0.66 1.75 -25.41
N LEU A 140 -0.36 0.94 -25.12
CA LEU A 140 -1.47 0.65 -26.02
C LEU A 140 -2.72 1.40 -25.53
N PRO A 141 -3.20 2.43 -26.24
CA PRO A 141 -4.35 3.24 -25.81
C PRO A 141 -5.62 2.42 -25.56
N ASP A 142 -5.88 1.43 -26.40
CA ASP A 142 -7.12 0.66 -26.40
C ASP A 142 -7.30 -0.21 -25.13
N GLU A 143 -6.21 -0.66 -24.51
CA GLU A 143 -6.24 -1.43 -23.26
C GLU A 143 -6.65 -0.58 -22.04
N HIS A 144 -6.61 0.75 -22.19
CA HIS A 144 -6.88 1.71 -21.11
C HIS A 144 -8.20 2.46 -21.28
N LEU A 145 -9.02 2.06 -22.25
CA LEU A 145 -10.36 2.58 -22.42
C LEU A 145 -11.33 1.91 -21.42
N PRO A 146 -12.26 2.67 -20.81
CA PRO A 146 -13.32 2.07 -20.01
C PRO A 146 -14.26 1.22 -20.87
N SER A 147 -14.97 0.26 -20.27
CA SER A 147 -16.05 -0.43 -20.98
C SER A 147 -17.07 0.57 -21.53
N GLY A 148 -17.75 0.21 -22.63
CA GLY A 148 -18.74 1.09 -23.26
C GLY A 148 -19.85 1.55 -22.31
N VAL A 149 -20.23 0.70 -21.34
CA VAL A 149 -21.20 1.04 -20.28
C VAL A 149 -20.63 2.11 -19.37
N LEU A 150 -19.46 1.88 -18.77
CA LEU A 150 -18.82 2.85 -17.88
C LEU A 150 -18.51 4.17 -18.60
N ALA A 151 -18.11 4.11 -19.87
CA ALA A 151 -17.87 5.28 -20.71
C ALA A 151 -19.16 6.11 -20.90
N THR A 152 -20.29 5.45 -21.13
CA THR A 152 -21.59 6.11 -21.31
C THR A 152 -22.05 6.78 -20.02
N GLU A 153 -21.99 6.05 -18.89
CA GLU A 153 -22.33 6.59 -17.58
C GLU A 153 -21.41 7.73 -17.14
N TRP A 154 -20.11 7.65 -17.48
CA TRP A 154 -19.18 8.76 -17.23
C TRP A 154 -19.56 10.01 -18.02
N ARG A 155 -19.92 9.87 -19.30
CA ARG A 155 -20.39 11.02 -20.10
C ARG A 155 -21.69 11.61 -19.54
N ALA A 156 -22.62 10.76 -19.09
CA ALA A 156 -23.84 11.22 -18.43
C ALA A 156 -23.53 11.98 -17.14
N LEU A 157 -22.64 11.45 -16.29
CA LEU A 157 -22.17 12.12 -15.07
C LEU A 157 -21.57 13.49 -15.37
N LEU A 158 -20.80 13.64 -16.44
CA LEU A 158 -20.23 14.94 -16.82
C LEU A 158 -21.30 16.01 -17.14
N GLN A 159 -22.52 15.61 -17.53
CA GLN A 159 -23.64 16.54 -17.74
C GLN A 159 -24.34 16.93 -16.44
N THR A 160 -24.21 16.12 -15.40
CA THR A 160 -24.82 16.32 -14.08
C THR A 160 -23.76 16.29 -12.98
N TRP A 161 -22.62 16.96 -13.21
CA TRP A 161 -21.43 16.84 -12.37
C TRP A 161 -21.66 17.23 -10.91
N ASP A 162 -22.60 18.15 -10.64
CA ASP A 162 -22.89 18.60 -9.28
C ASP A 162 -23.79 17.63 -8.49
N ASP A 163 -24.40 16.63 -9.15
CA ASP A 163 -25.28 15.62 -8.54
C ASP A 163 -24.47 14.53 -7.82
N ASP A 164 -24.45 14.57 -6.49
CA ASP A 164 -23.79 13.56 -5.65
C ASP A 164 -24.35 12.15 -5.87
N GLU A 165 -25.66 12.02 -6.13
CA GLU A 165 -26.25 10.70 -6.38
C GLU A 165 -25.76 10.12 -7.70
N ALA A 166 -25.49 10.95 -8.72
CA ALA A 166 -24.92 10.49 -9.99
C ALA A 166 -23.52 9.90 -9.79
N HIS A 167 -22.70 10.51 -8.94
CA HIS A 167 -21.40 9.96 -8.57
C HIS A 167 -21.53 8.60 -7.88
N ASP A 168 -22.43 8.48 -6.91
CA ASP A 168 -22.67 7.25 -6.17
C ASP A 168 -23.22 6.13 -7.07
N ARG A 169 -24.11 6.46 -8.01
CA ARG A 169 -24.62 5.53 -9.03
C ARG A 169 -23.48 4.98 -9.90
N LEU A 170 -22.63 5.86 -10.45
CA LEU A 170 -21.48 5.45 -11.26
C LEU A 170 -20.54 4.52 -10.48
N LEU A 171 -20.21 4.88 -9.24
CA LEU A 171 -19.30 4.09 -8.41
C LEU A 171 -19.89 2.73 -8.05
N THR A 172 -21.19 2.66 -7.81
CA THR A 172 -21.91 1.39 -7.55
C THR A 172 -21.90 0.50 -8.78
N LEU A 173 -22.12 1.07 -9.97
CA LEU A 173 -21.98 0.36 -11.24
C LEU A 173 -20.55 -0.14 -11.47
N ALA A 174 -19.54 0.68 -11.18
CA ALA A 174 -18.14 0.30 -11.32
C ALA A 174 -17.75 -0.85 -10.37
N VAL A 175 -18.26 -0.86 -9.12
CA VAL A 175 -18.10 -2.00 -8.20
C VAL A 175 -18.69 -3.27 -8.79
N GLY A 176 -19.96 -3.21 -9.21
CA GLY A 176 -20.68 -4.39 -9.73
C GLY A 176 -20.03 -5.01 -10.98
N ARG A 177 -19.23 -4.22 -11.71
CA ARG A 177 -18.51 -4.67 -12.91
C ARG A 177 -17.03 -4.98 -12.68
N GLY A 178 -16.50 -4.73 -11.47
CA GLY A 178 -15.07 -4.84 -11.20
C GLY A 178 -14.21 -3.78 -11.91
N GLU A 179 -14.80 -2.66 -12.33
CA GLU A 179 -14.12 -1.58 -13.07
C GLU A 179 -13.74 -0.38 -12.19
N LEU A 180 -13.66 -0.58 -10.88
CA LEU A 180 -13.43 0.49 -9.92
C LEU A 180 -12.06 1.18 -10.12
N ALA A 181 -11.05 0.44 -10.55
CA ALA A 181 -9.74 1.00 -10.93
C ALA A 181 -9.85 1.98 -12.11
N MET A 182 -10.72 1.67 -13.07
CA MET A 182 -10.98 2.52 -14.23
C MET A 182 -11.74 3.79 -13.83
N ALA A 183 -12.77 3.67 -12.98
CA ALA A 183 -13.45 4.84 -12.39
C ALA A 183 -12.45 5.76 -11.66
N GLY A 184 -11.53 5.19 -10.88
CA GLY A 184 -10.46 5.95 -10.23
C GLY A 184 -9.49 6.65 -11.21
N ARG A 185 -9.27 6.09 -12.40
CA ARG A 185 -8.51 6.76 -13.47
C ARG A 185 -9.31 7.95 -14.03
N LEU A 186 -10.61 7.80 -14.27
CA LEU A 186 -11.47 8.87 -14.79
C LEU A 186 -11.52 10.08 -13.86
N TYR A 187 -11.62 9.87 -12.54
CA TYR A 187 -11.53 10.97 -11.58
C TYR A 187 -10.17 11.67 -11.58
N ARG A 188 -9.06 10.93 -11.73
CA ARG A 188 -7.73 11.53 -11.87
C ARG A 188 -7.58 12.33 -13.17
N LEU A 189 -8.16 11.83 -14.27
CA LEU A 189 -8.22 12.57 -15.53
C LEU A 189 -8.97 13.89 -15.39
N ARG A 190 -10.06 13.91 -14.63
CA ARG A 190 -10.79 15.14 -14.31
C ARG A 190 -9.93 16.10 -13.50
N LEU A 191 -9.25 15.61 -12.45
CA LEU A 191 -8.37 16.43 -11.61
C LEU A 191 -7.16 17.01 -12.37
N ALA A 192 -6.64 16.29 -13.37
CA ALA A 192 -5.55 16.79 -14.20
C ALA A 192 -5.99 17.94 -15.12
N ARG A 193 -7.26 17.95 -15.57
CA ARG A 193 -7.83 19.03 -16.39
C ARG A 193 -8.34 20.20 -15.54
N THR A 194 -8.95 19.90 -14.40
CA THR A 194 -9.53 20.86 -13.48
C THR A 194 -8.94 20.63 -12.09
N PRO A 195 -7.71 21.12 -11.83
CA PRO A 195 -7.10 21.02 -10.51
C PRO A 195 -7.99 21.69 -9.46
N GLY A 196 -8.22 21.01 -8.34
CA GLY A 196 -9.07 21.53 -7.25
C GLY A 196 -10.55 21.21 -7.36
N ASP A 197 -10.99 20.43 -8.36
CA ASP A 197 -12.37 19.94 -8.45
C ASP A 197 -12.70 19.07 -7.21
N ALA A 198 -13.49 19.63 -6.29
CA ALA A 198 -13.84 19.00 -5.02
C ALA A 198 -14.64 17.70 -5.21
N LYS A 199 -15.52 17.64 -6.22
CA LYS A 199 -16.29 16.43 -6.54
C LYS A 199 -15.39 15.34 -7.08
N ALA A 200 -14.40 15.69 -7.92
CA ALA A 200 -13.44 14.72 -8.42
C ALA A 200 -12.52 14.18 -7.32
N LEU A 201 -12.08 15.03 -6.39
CA LEU A 201 -11.32 14.62 -5.21
C LEU A 201 -12.13 13.64 -4.35
N ARG A 202 -13.38 14.00 -4.02
CA ARG A 202 -14.30 13.12 -3.27
C ARG A 202 -14.51 11.79 -3.97
N GLY A 203 -14.79 11.80 -5.28
CA GLY A 203 -14.98 10.59 -6.07
C GLY A 203 -13.74 9.69 -6.09
N ARG A 204 -12.54 10.26 -6.21
CA ARG A 204 -11.27 9.52 -6.11
C ARG A 204 -11.09 8.89 -4.73
N ASP A 205 -11.32 9.66 -3.66
CA ASP A 205 -11.14 9.19 -2.30
C ASP A 205 -12.17 8.10 -1.94
N GLU A 206 -13.38 8.21 -2.48
CA GLU A 206 -14.41 7.19 -2.39
C GLU A 206 -14.03 5.89 -3.13
N VAL A 207 -13.42 5.98 -4.31
CA VAL A 207 -12.83 4.81 -5.00
C VAL A 207 -11.81 4.14 -4.08
N VAL A 208 -10.87 4.89 -3.50
CA VAL A 208 -9.86 4.33 -2.59
C VAL A 208 -10.54 3.66 -1.39
N ARG A 209 -11.51 4.34 -0.78
CA ARG A 209 -12.30 3.79 0.34
C ARG A 209 -12.93 2.45 -0.03
N ARG A 210 -13.60 2.35 -1.19
CA ARG A 210 -14.25 1.12 -1.66
C ARG A 210 -13.24 0.01 -1.96
N VAL A 211 -12.10 0.29 -2.60
CA VAL A 211 -11.03 -0.71 -2.80
C VAL A 211 -10.57 -1.25 -1.43
N THR A 212 -10.28 -0.36 -0.49
CA THR A 212 -9.76 -0.76 0.82
C THR A 212 -10.77 -1.50 1.68
N SER A 213 -12.08 -1.21 1.55
CA SER A 213 -13.14 -1.93 2.28
C SER A 213 -13.49 -3.29 1.66
N VAL A 214 -13.26 -3.46 0.35
CA VAL A 214 -13.57 -4.71 -0.37
C VAL A 214 -12.48 -5.74 -0.22
N VAL A 215 -11.25 -5.37 0.18
CA VAL A 215 -10.24 -6.33 0.64
C VAL A 215 -10.78 -6.91 1.94
N PRO A 216 -11.36 -8.12 1.94
CA PRO A 216 -11.64 -8.76 3.19
C PRO A 216 -10.25 -8.95 3.82
N LEU A 217 -10.10 -8.67 5.10
CA LEU A 217 -8.95 -9.18 5.86
C LEU A 217 -9.06 -10.71 6.00
N THR A 218 -9.47 -11.43 4.94
CA THR A 218 -9.21 -12.85 4.71
C THR A 218 -7.73 -13.06 4.43
N SER A 219 -6.88 -12.52 5.30
CA SER A 219 -5.59 -13.11 5.64
C SER A 219 -5.75 -14.06 6.84
N ASP A 220 -6.96 -14.28 7.34
CA ASP A 220 -7.31 -15.62 7.79
C ASP A 220 -7.42 -16.49 6.55
N GLY A 221 -6.30 -17.10 6.15
CA GLY A 221 -6.34 -18.22 5.22
C GLY A 221 -7.41 -19.23 5.67
N PRO A 222 -7.93 -20.11 4.78
CA PRO A 222 -8.95 -21.08 5.16
C PRO A 222 -8.51 -21.69 6.48
N SER A 223 -9.32 -21.48 7.53
CA SER A 223 -8.98 -21.91 8.90
C SER A 223 -8.25 -23.25 8.79
N PRO A 224 -7.11 -23.45 9.46
CA PRO A 224 -6.34 -24.68 9.31
C PRO A 224 -7.19 -25.93 9.60
N GLU A 225 -8.37 -25.78 10.22
CA GLU A 225 -9.39 -26.81 10.30
C GLU A 225 -10.17 -27.07 9.00
N LEU A 226 -10.61 -26.04 8.28
CA LEU A 226 -11.29 -26.16 6.99
C LEU A 226 -10.34 -26.72 5.92
N ALA A 227 -9.09 -26.28 5.89
CA ALA A 227 -8.08 -26.85 5.01
C ALA A 227 -7.81 -28.33 5.32
N ARG A 228 -7.79 -28.71 6.61
CA ARG A 228 -7.69 -30.12 7.03
C ARG A 228 -8.94 -30.94 6.68
N LYS A 229 -10.14 -30.38 6.86
CA LYS A 229 -11.39 -31.05 6.48
C LYS A 229 -11.45 -31.30 4.99
N VAL A 230 -11.20 -30.30 4.15
CA VAL A 230 -11.20 -30.46 2.69
C VAL A 230 -10.15 -31.48 2.26
N LYS A 231 -8.93 -31.43 2.80
CA LYS A 231 -7.89 -32.44 2.52
C LYS A 231 -8.34 -33.85 2.90
N ASN A 232 -8.94 -34.03 4.08
CA ASN A 232 -9.43 -35.34 4.52
C ASN A 232 -10.60 -35.84 3.67
N THR A 233 -11.52 -34.97 3.28
CA THR A 233 -12.65 -35.32 2.42
C THR A 233 -12.18 -35.70 1.01
N VAL A 234 -11.24 -34.96 0.44
CA VAL A 234 -10.66 -35.28 -0.88
C VAL A 234 -9.87 -36.59 -0.81
N MET A 235 -9.04 -36.78 0.23
CA MET A 235 -8.28 -38.02 0.40
C MET A 235 -9.20 -39.23 0.60
N GLY A 236 -10.29 -39.07 1.37
CA GLY A 236 -11.31 -40.10 1.53
C GLY A 236 -12.04 -40.44 0.23
N ALA A 237 -12.44 -39.42 -0.54
CA ALA A 237 -13.10 -39.63 -1.83
C ALA A 237 -12.21 -40.38 -2.83
N VAL A 238 -10.92 -40.03 -2.92
CA VAL A 238 -9.95 -40.74 -3.78
C VAL A 238 -9.80 -42.20 -3.38
N LEU A 239 -9.76 -42.50 -2.07
CA LEU A 239 -9.62 -43.85 -1.55
C LEU A 239 -10.85 -44.71 -1.85
N VAL A 240 -12.06 -44.14 -1.73
CA VAL A 240 -13.32 -44.82 -2.11
C VAL A 240 -13.36 -45.13 -3.59
N VAL A 241 -12.99 -44.17 -4.46
CA VAL A 241 -12.95 -44.39 -5.92
C VAL A 241 -11.93 -45.48 -6.28
N ALA A 242 -10.75 -45.48 -5.66
CA ALA A 242 -9.75 -46.53 -5.87
C ALA A 242 -10.26 -47.92 -5.44
N LEU A 243 -10.94 -48.01 -4.29
CA LEU A 243 -11.53 -49.26 -3.80
C LEU A 243 -12.58 -49.81 -4.78
N VAL A 244 -13.46 -48.95 -5.29
CA VAL A 244 -14.48 -49.32 -6.27
C VAL A 244 -13.84 -49.85 -7.56
N LEU A 245 -12.79 -49.19 -8.05
CA LEU A 245 -12.05 -49.66 -9.24
C LEU A 245 -11.43 -51.05 -9.02
N VAL A 246 -10.83 -51.31 -7.85
CA VAL A 246 -10.27 -52.62 -7.52
C VAL A 246 -11.36 -53.70 -7.46
N LEU A 247 -12.52 -53.40 -6.87
CA LEU A 247 -13.65 -54.34 -6.81
C LEU A 247 -14.19 -54.65 -8.21
N VAL A 248 -14.31 -53.65 -9.08
CA VAL A 248 -14.73 -53.84 -10.49
C VAL A 248 -13.73 -54.72 -11.23
N LEU A 249 -12.42 -54.45 -11.11
CA LEU A 249 -11.35 -55.29 -11.68
C LEU A 249 -11.43 -56.73 -11.18
N PHE A 250 -11.66 -56.93 -9.88
CA PHE A 250 -11.78 -58.26 -9.29
C PHE A 250 -13.01 -59.03 -9.80
N GLN A 251 -14.15 -58.36 -9.96
CA GLN A 251 -15.35 -58.98 -10.56
C GLN A 251 -15.13 -59.36 -12.02
N MET A 252 -14.45 -58.53 -12.80
CA MET A 252 -14.11 -58.86 -14.19
C MET A 252 -13.19 -60.07 -14.29
N LEU A 253 -12.20 -60.19 -13.39
CA LEU A 253 -11.32 -61.36 -13.34
C LEU A 253 -12.08 -62.63 -12.95
N ARG A 254 -12.95 -62.58 -11.92
CA ARG A 254 -13.76 -63.74 -11.52
C ARG A 254 -14.77 -64.19 -12.58
N GLY A 255 -15.33 -63.26 -13.36
CA GLY A 255 -16.28 -63.60 -14.42
C GLY A 255 -15.63 -64.20 -15.67
N SER A 256 -14.30 -64.20 -15.77
CA SER A 256 -13.54 -64.74 -16.91
C SER A 256 -13.09 -66.20 -16.75
N PHE A 257 -13.29 -66.80 -15.56
CA PHE A 257 -13.00 -68.21 -15.25
C PHE A 257 -14.29 -69.01 -15.10
#